data_AF-A0A222TBN0-F1
#
_entry.id   AF-A0A222TBN0-F1
#
_cell.length_a   1.000
_cell.length_b   1.000
_cell.length_c   1.000
_cell.angle_alpha   90.00
_cell.angle_beta   90.00
_cell.angle_gamma   90.00
#
_symmetry.space_group_name_H-M   'P 1'
#
loop_
_entity.id
_entity.type
_entity.pdbx_description
1 polymer ?
#
loop_
_entity_poly.entity_id
_entity_poly.type
_entity_poly.pdbx_seq_one_letter_code
_entity_poly.pdbx_strand_id
1 'polypeptide(L)'
;MAAVFLAVGPSSAAGTVSSTHPRPLGIGDPLFPELGNPGYDVTAYDIAFDYRRQDRPLDAVTTIDARATAPLRTVNLDFAQGVVDSVRVDGARARFVRAGEDLVVTPSDPLRKGAAFRVTVHHTSDPRGGTNGGWVRTSDGLVMANQANAAHRVFPCNDHPADKARFTFRITAPKTLTVVAGGLPGQRVHKGSRTTWTYRLAHPMATELAQVSIGRSAVPRRTGPHGLPVRDVVPVADRARLEKWLARTPGQLAWMEKKAGRYPFENYGVLIAHATTGFELETQTLSLFERDLFTSKELPRWYIESIMVHELAHQWFGDSVSPRRWSDLWLNEGHATWYEALYADERGKASLKRRMRKAYEQSDAWRAEGGPPAAPKPADSGQQIGIFRPVVYDGSALVLYALRQRIGRAAFDRLEREWVVRHRDSVASTADFIRLASQVAGRDLSGFLHPWLYGKKMPPMPGHPDWRPTAKESTKGAALPGARAGRHAVRYAVPWAVKPG
;
A
#
# COMPACT_ATOMS: atom_id res chain seq x y z
N MET A 1 -35.58 -27.43 75.05
CA MET A 1 -35.98 -26.83 73.75
C MET A 1 -35.58 -25.36 73.75
N ALA A 2 -34.53 -24.99 73.02
CA ALA A 2 -34.22 -23.60 72.69
C ALA A 2 -33.40 -23.58 71.40
N ALA A 3 -33.90 -22.84 70.42
CA ALA A 3 -33.44 -22.82 69.04
C ALA A 3 -32.22 -21.91 68.84
N VAL A 4 -31.32 -22.31 67.94
CA VAL A 4 -30.17 -21.52 67.49
C VAL A 4 -30.60 -20.66 66.29
N PHE A 5 -30.46 -19.35 66.40
CA PHE A 5 -30.56 -18.41 65.29
C PHE A 5 -29.15 -18.08 64.77
N LEU A 6 -28.89 -18.36 63.50
CA LEU A 6 -27.70 -17.93 62.75
C LEU A 6 -28.00 -16.61 62.04
N ALA A 7 -27.33 -15.53 62.45
CA ALA A 7 -27.35 -14.25 61.76
C ALA A 7 -26.23 -14.22 60.70
N VAL A 8 -26.60 -14.03 59.43
CA VAL A 8 -25.67 -13.82 58.32
C VAL A 8 -25.54 -12.32 58.09
N GLY A 9 -24.35 -11.75 58.33
CA GLY A 9 -24.01 -10.38 57.98
C GLY A 9 -23.45 -10.29 56.55
N PRO A 10 -23.75 -9.25 55.76
CA PRO A 10 -23.26 -9.12 54.40
C PRO A 10 -21.80 -8.62 54.39
N SER A 11 -20.88 -9.45 53.89
CA SER A 11 -19.53 -9.00 53.51
C SER A 11 -19.62 -8.15 52.24
N SER A 12 -19.43 -6.83 52.40
CA SER A 12 -19.24 -5.91 51.28
C SER A 12 -17.80 -6.03 50.78
N ALA A 13 -17.56 -6.86 49.76
CA ALA A 13 -16.30 -6.84 49.03
C ALA A 13 -16.32 -5.67 48.04
N ALA A 14 -15.66 -4.57 48.42
CA ALA A 14 -15.33 -3.49 47.49
C ALA A 14 -14.33 -4.03 46.45
N GLY A 15 -14.85 -4.47 45.30
CA GLY A 15 -14.03 -4.80 44.15
C GLY A 15 -13.36 -3.53 43.62
N THR A 16 -12.06 -3.40 43.83
CA THR A 16 -11.22 -2.44 43.11
C THR A 16 -11.31 -2.77 41.62
N VAL A 17 -12.05 -1.95 40.87
CA VAL A 17 -12.02 -1.98 39.41
C VAL A 17 -10.61 -1.54 39.03
N SER A 18 -9.74 -2.51 38.76
CA SER A 18 -8.44 -2.24 38.14
C SER A 18 -8.74 -1.50 36.83
N SER A 19 -8.43 -0.21 36.80
CA SER A 19 -8.47 0.58 35.57
C SER A 19 -7.36 0.09 34.67
N THR A 20 -7.60 -1.00 33.95
CA THR A 20 -6.71 -1.41 32.88
C THR A 20 -6.75 -0.30 31.84
N HIS A 21 -5.67 0.48 31.76
CA HIS A 21 -5.52 1.47 30.71
C HIS A 21 -5.73 0.78 29.35
N PRO A 22 -6.53 1.38 28.45
CA PRO A 22 -6.71 0.86 27.10
C PRO A 22 -5.34 0.66 26.44
N ARG A 23 -5.14 -0.47 25.78
CA ARG A 23 -3.92 -0.80 25.04
C ARG A 23 -4.20 -0.76 23.54
N PRO A 24 -3.21 -0.41 22.71
CA PRO A 24 -3.30 -0.63 21.28
C PRO A 24 -3.68 -2.07 20.98
N LEU A 25 -4.55 -2.26 19.99
CA LEU A 25 -4.88 -3.59 19.46
C LEU A 25 -4.43 -3.65 18.01
N GLY A 26 -3.99 -4.84 17.59
CA GLY A 26 -3.67 -5.12 16.19
C GLY A 26 -4.57 -6.19 15.60
N ILE A 27 -4.66 -6.25 14.27
CA ILE A 27 -5.30 -7.38 13.58
C ILE A 27 -4.53 -8.71 13.75
N GLY A 28 -3.32 -8.67 14.32
CA GLY A 28 -2.47 -9.83 14.56
C GLY A 28 -1.43 -10.08 13.46
N ASP A 29 -1.00 -9.02 12.76
CA ASP A 29 0.10 -9.07 11.82
C ASP A 29 1.46 -9.14 12.56
N PRO A 30 2.35 -10.09 12.25
CA PRO A 30 3.60 -10.27 12.98
C PRO A 30 4.64 -9.15 12.73
N LEU A 31 4.52 -8.41 11.63
CA LEU A 31 5.42 -7.31 11.27
C LEU A 31 4.88 -5.96 11.78
N PHE A 32 3.56 -5.83 11.87
CA PHE A 32 2.87 -4.64 12.38
C PHE A 32 1.82 -5.05 13.44
N PRO A 33 2.26 -5.43 14.66
CA PRO A 33 1.40 -6.07 15.66
C PRO A 33 0.34 -5.16 16.28
N GLU A 34 0.45 -3.85 16.10
CA GLU A 34 -0.49 -2.84 16.60
C GLU A 34 -1.29 -2.17 15.46
N LEU A 35 -1.10 -2.61 14.20
CA LEU A 35 -1.73 -1.98 13.05
C LEU A 35 -3.03 -2.69 12.67
N GLY A 36 -4.06 -1.88 12.41
CA GLY A 36 -5.39 -2.39 12.16
C GLY A 36 -6.00 -3.00 13.42
N ASN A 37 -7.27 -3.36 13.39
CA ASN A 37 -8.03 -3.61 14.59
C ASN A 37 -8.94 -4.83 14.46
N PRO A 38 -9.02 -5.70 15.48
CA PRO A 38 -9.80 -6.92 15.41
C PRO A 38 -11.29 -6.66 15.72
N GLY A 39 -12.13 -7.63 15.35
CA GLY A 39 -13.51 -7.69 15.82
C GLY A 39 -14.53 -6.87 15.04
N TYR A 40 -14.10 -6.16 13.99
CA TYR A 40 -14.96 -5.57 12.96
C TYR A 40 -14.26 -5.57 11.59
N ASP A 41 -15.04 -5.27 10.55
CA ASP A 41 -14.65 -5.17 9.14
C ASP A 41 -15.19 -3.85 8.59
N VAL A 42 -14.35 -3.01 8.00
CA VAL A 42 -14.79 -1.71 7.45
C VAL A 42 -15.32 -1.89 6.04
N THR A 43 -16.54 -1.43 5.82
CA THR A 43 -17.22 -1.51 4.52
C THR A 43 -17.07 -0.23 3.70
N ALA A 44 -17.00 0.94 4.35
CA ALA A 44 -16.78 2.21 3.67
C ALA A 44 -16.17 3.30 4.55
N TYR A 45 -15.39 4.17 3.91
CA TYR A 45 -14.91 5.44 4.41
C TYR A 45 -15.51 6.61 3.63
N ASP A 46 -15.93 7.63 4.37
CA ASP A 46 -16.28 8.95 3.86
C ASP A 46 -15.38 9.98 4.56
N ILE A 47 -14.42 10.51 3.80
CA ILE A 47 -13.37 11.39 4.32
C ILE A 47 -13.61 12.79 3.75
N ALA A 48 -13.98 13.71 4.64
CA ALA A 48 -14.21 15.11 4.31
C ALA A 48 -13.21 16.01 5.02
N PHE A 49 -12.63 16.99 4.31
CA PHE A 49 -11.78 18.00 4.97
C PHE A 49 -11.74 19.33 4.23
N ASP A 50 -11.41 20.40 4.97
CA ASP A 50 -11.30 21.76 4.47
C ASP A 50 -9.83 22.18 4.31
N TYR A 51 -9.31 22.09 3.08
CA TYR A 51 -7.97 22.54 2.74
C TYR A 51 -7.92 24.07 2.63
N ARG A 52 -7.18 24.72 3.54
CA ARG A 52 -6.93 26.16 3.48
C ARG A 52 -5.49 26.47 3.08
N ARG A 53 -4.54 25.81 3.74
CA ARG A 53 -3.08 25.92 3.52
C ARG A 53 -2.41 24.61 3.94
N GLN A 54 -1.23 24.32 3.39
CA GLN A 54 -0.45 23.10 3.68
C GLN A 54 0.37 23.16 4.98
N ASP A 55 0.39 24.30 5.68
CA ASP A 55 1.23 24.55 6.85
C ASP A 55 0.46 24.57 8.17
N ARG A 56 -0.81 24.12 8.17
CA ARG A 56 -1.67 24.05 9.36
C ARG A 56 -2.56 22.81 9.31
N PRO A 57 -3.06 22.33 10.47
CA PRO A 57 -4.05 21.26 10.50
C PRO A 57 -5.31 21.62 9.72
N LEU A 58 -5.88 20.62 9.07
CA LEU A 58 -7.09 20.71 8.28
C LEU A 58 -8.27 20.25 9.13
N ASP A 59 -9.36 21.02 9.12
CA ASP A 59 -10.63 20.61 9.75
C ASP A 59 -11.18 19.41 8.97
N ALA A 60 -11.38 18.26 9.62
CA ALA A 60 -11.73 17.01 8.97
C ALA A 60 -12.84 16.24 9.70
N VAL A 61 -13.58 15.46 8.92
CA VAL A 61 -14.57 14.49 9.40
C VAL A 61 -14.34 13.19 8.66
N THR A 62 -14.14 12.12 9.43
CA THR A 62 -14.06 10.76 8.89
C THR A 62 -15.25 9.96 9.40
N THR A 63 -16.09 9.50 8.46
CA THR A 63 -17.19 8.59 8.73
C THR A 63 -16.83 7.20 8.23
N ILE A 64 -17.00 6.20 9.09
CA ILE A 64 -16.58 4.82 8.90
C ILE A 64 -17.81 3.94 9.06
N ASP A 65 -18.23 3.26 8.00
CA ASP A 65 -19.28 2.26 8.03
C ASP A 65 -18.65 0.88 8.17
N ALA A 66 -19.00 0.13 9.22
CA ALA A 66 -18.37 -1.14 9.55
C ALA A 66 -19.39 -2.19 9.99
N ARG A 67 -18.95 -3.45 10.00
CA ARG A 67 -19.70 -4.59 10.54
C ARG A 67 -18.90 -5.26 11.65
N ALA A 68 -19.50 -5.43 12.82
CA ALA A 68 -18.89 -6.14 13.92
C ALA A 68 -18.77 -7.64 13.60
N THR A 69 -17.57 -8.22 13.71
CA THR A 69 -17.31 -9.66 13.52
C THR A 69 -17.32 -10.43 14.83
N ALA A 70 -17.28 -9.71 15.96
CA ALA A 70 -17.46 -10.19 17.33
C ALA A 70 -18.34 -9.22 18.15
N PRO A 71 -18.80 -9.57 19.35
CA PRO A 71 -19.38 -8.60 20.28
C PRO A 71 -18.32 -7.58 20.72
N LEU A 72 -18.62 -6.28 20.63
CA LEU A 72 -17.67 -5.20 20.95
C LEU A 72 -18.21 -4.27 22.02
N ARG A 73 -17.42 -4.08 23.08
CA ARG A 73 -17.62 -2.99 24.06
C ARG A 73 -16.83 -1.73 23.70
N THR A 74 -15.80 -1.89 22.88
CA THR A 74 -14.97 -0.81 22.35
C THR A 74 -14.67 -1.07 20.89
N VAL A 75 -14.46 0.00 20.13
CA VAL A 75 -13.96 0.00 18.76
C VAL A 75 -12.64 0.75 18.77
N ASN A 76 -11.57 0.14 18.30
CA ASN A 76 -10.26 0.76 18.18
C ASN A 76 -10.07 1.21 16.72
N LEU A 77 -9.63 2.45 16.51
CA LEU A 77 -9.23 2.98 15.20
C LEU A 77 -7.76 3.38 15.27
N ASP A 78 -6.96 3.06 14.27
CA ASP A 78 -5.63 3.64 14.10
C ASP A 78 -5.78 5.13 13.79
N PHE A 79 -5.13 5.99 14.58
CA PHE A 79 -5.06 7.43 14.34
C PHE A 79 -3.88 8.10 15.09
N ALA A 80 -2.71 8.26 14.47
CA ALA A 80 -1.48 8.68 15.16
C ALA A 80 -1.32 10.20 15.29
N GLN A 81 -2.00 10.99 14.45
CA GLN A 81 -1.75 12.42 14.34
C GLN A 81 -3.04 13.23 14.32
N GLY A 82 -2.96 14.48 14.75
CA GLY A 82 -4.11 15.37 14.84
C GLY A 82 -4.88 15.26 16.16
N VAL A 83 -5.84 16.16 16.30
CA VAL A 83 -6.69 16.34 17.48
C VAL A 83 -8.08 15.78 17.19
N VAL A 84 -8.66 15.02 18.11
CA VAL A 84 -10.03 14.51 18.02
C VAL A 84 -10.95 15.40 18.84
N ASP A 85 -11.93 16.03 18.19
CA ASP A 85 -12.89 16.92 18.85
C ASP A 85 -14.09 16.13 19.39
N SER A 86 -14.61 15.19 18.59
CA SER A 86 -15.73 14.34 19.01
C SER A 86 -15.80 13.03 18.23
N VAL A 87 -16.37 12.02 18.87
CA VAL A 87 -16.70 10.73 18.25
C VAL A 87 -18.18 10.42 18.47
N ARG A 88 -18.85 9.95 17.42
CA ARG A 88 -20.20 9.40 17.48
C ARG A 88 -20.21 7.97 16.96
N VAL A 89 -21.03 7.12 17.57
CA VAL A 89 -21.37 5.78 17.07
C VAL A 89 -22.88 5.74 16.87
N ASP A 90 -23.32 5.44 15.64
CA ASP A 90 -24.72 5.44 15.23
C ASP A 90 -25.47 6.75 15.58
N GLY A 91 -24.75 7.88 15.47
CA GLY A 91 -25.26 9.21 15.78
C GLY A 91 -25.22 9.60 17.27
N ALA A 92 -25.13 8.62 18.18
CA ALA A 92 -24.98 8.86 19.62
C ALA A 92 -23.54 9.25 19.99
N ARG A 93 -23.35 10.12 21.00
CA ARG A 93 -22.01 10.52 21.46
C ARG A 93 -21.31 9.34 22.11
N ALA A 94 -20.10 9.02 21.65
CA ALA A 94 -19.26 8.00 22.24
C ALA A 94 -18.16 8.62 23.12
N ARG A 95 -17.72 7.90 24.15
CA ARG A 95 -16.48 8.25 24.86
C ARG A 95 -15.30 7.79 24.02
N PHE A 96 -14.18 8.50 24.10
CA PHE A 96 -12.95 8.09 23.42
C PHE A 96 -11.72 8.46 24.23
N VAL A 97 -10.64 7.72 24.03
CA VAL A 97 -9.33 7.93 24.64
C VAL A 97 -8.24 7.55 23.64
N ARG A 98 -7.10 8.24 23.73
CA ARG A 98 -5.90 7.90 22.95
C ARG A 98 -5.10 6.81 23.67
N ALA A 99 -4.57 5.85 22.93
CA ALA A 99 -3.65 4.83 23.45
C ALA A 99 -2.57 4.54 22.41
N GLY A 100 -1.38 5.12 22.56
CA GLY A 100 -0.36 5.06 21.51
C GLY A 100 -0.85 5.72 20.22
N GLU A 101 -0.79 5.00 19.10
CA GLU A 101 -1.34 5.44 17.81
C GLU A 101 -2.84 5.13 17.66
N ASP A 102 -3.51 4.57 18.68
CA ASP A 102 -4.94 4.24 18.62
C ASP A 102 -5.85 5.36 19.16
N LEU A 103 -7.07 5.40 18.61
CA LEU A 103 -8.26 6.02 19.16
C LEU A 103 -9.23 4.92 19.62
N VAL A 104 -9.31 4.70 20.94
CA VAL A 104 -10.22 3.72 21.53
C VAL A 104 -11.57 4.37 21.80
N VAL A 105 -12.61 3.90 21.11
CA VAL A 105 -13.97 4.41 21.15
C VAL A 105 -14.85 3.49 21.98
N THR A 106 -15.56 4.02 22.97
CA THR A 106 -16.57 3.30 23.74
C THR A 106 -17.97 3.79 23.35
N PRO A 107 -18.75 3.02 22.57
CA PRO A 107 -20.14 3.37 22.26
C PRO A 107 -21.01 3.37 23.53
N SER A 108 -22.15 4.05 23.47
CA SER A 108 -23.13 4.06 24.57
C SER A 108 -23.69 2.67 24.84
N ASP A 109 -24.01 1.94 23.76
CA ASP A 109 -24.47 0.56 23.79
C ASP A 109 -23.42 -0.36 23.16
N PRO A 110 -23.11 -1.53 23.77
CA PRO A 110 -22.23 -2.51 23.15
C PRO A 110 -22.76 -3.00 21.80
N LEU A 111 -21.85 -3.19 20.85
CA LEU A 111 -22.18 -3.70 19.52
C LEU A 111 -22.28 -5.23 19.55
N ARG A 112 -23.34 -5.75 18.95
CA ARG A 112 -23.56 -7.20 18.79
C ARG A 112 -22.75 -7.73 17.60
N LYS A 113 -22.31 -8.98 17.67
CA LYS A 113 -21.74 -9.67 16.51
C LYS A 113 -22.71 -9.60 15.32
N GLY A 114 -22.20 -9.23 14.16
CA GLY A 114 -22.96 -9.08 12.92
C GLY A 114 -23.66 -7.73 12.76
N ALA A 115 -23.69 -6.86 13.78
CA ALA A 115 -24.30 -5.54 13.68
C ALA A 115 -23.51 -4.65 12.72
N ALA A 116 -24.22 -3.96 11.83
CA ALA A 116 -23.65 -2.81 11.12
C ALA A 116 -23.67 -1.61 12.06
N PHE A 117 -22.62 -0.78 12.00
CA PHE A 117 -22.50 0.42 12.82
C PHE A 117 -21.71 1.49 12.05
N ARG A 118 -21.93 2.75 12.43
CA ARG A 118 -21.24 3.91 11.85
C ARG A 118 -20.48 4.67 12.91
N VAL A 119 -19.17 4.83 12.74
CA VAL A 119 -18.35 5.74 13.54
C VAL A 119 -18.19 7.06 12.79
N THR A 120 -18.40 8.19 13.44
CA THR A 120 -18.10 9.52 12.89
C THR A 120 -17.14 10.24 13.81
N VAL A 121 -15.96 10.56 13.30
CA VAL A 121 -14.90 11.24 14.03
C VAL A 121 -14.74 12.65 13.47
N HIS A 122 -14.94 13.67 14.30
CA HIS A 122 -14.51 15.03 14.00
C HIS A 122 -13.08 15.20 14.52
N HIS A 123 -12.16 15.54 13.64
CA HIS A 123 -10.74 15.63 13.97
C HIS A 123 -10.02 16.66 13.10
N THR A 124 -8.76 16.91 13.42
CA THR A 124 -7.85 17.57 12.49
C THR A 124 -7.00 16.56 11.74
N SER A 125 -6.66 16.87 10.49
CA SER A 125 -5.67 16.14 9.68
C SER A 125 -4.45 17.04 9.50
N ASP A 126 -3.28 16.65 10.02
CA ASP A 126 -2.13 17.56 10.13
C ASP A 126 -1.04 17.29 9.07
N PRO A 127 -0.90 18.15 8.04
CA PRO A 127 0.11 18.00 7.00
C PRO A 127 1.55 18.31 7.45
N ARG A 128 1.75 18.65 8.73
CA ARG A 128 3.08 18.96 9.29
C ARG A 128 3.77 17.74 9.91
N GLY A 129 3.05 16.62 10.06
CA GLY A 129 3.41 15.49 10.93
C GLY A 129 4.57 14.59 10.49
N GLY A 130 5.60 15.11 9.83
CA GLY A 130 6.86 14.41 9.56
C GLY A 130 7.06 13.97 8.11
N THR A 131 8.15 13.24 7.86
CA THR A 131 8.66 12.92 6.52
C THR A 131 8.38 11.47 6.07
N ASN A 132 7.77 10.64 6.91
CA ASN A 132 7.71 9.18 6.70
C ASN A 132 6.35 8.71 6.15
N GLY A 133 5.77 9.43 5.19
CA GLY A 133 4.47 9.13 4.60
C GLY A 133 3.29 9.90 5.22
N GLY A 134 2.08 9.64 4.74
CA GLY A 134 0.86 10.38 5.05
C GLY A 134 0.72 11.58 4.11
N TRP A 135 0.64 12.78 4.66
CA TRP A 135 0.68 14.01 3.87
C TRP A 135 2.10 14.37 3.44
N VAL A 136 2.31 14.50 2.13
CA VAL A 136 3.54 15.04 1.55
C VAL A 136 3.26 16.43 1.00
N ARG A 137 3.97 17.43 1.52
CA ARG A 137 3.87 18.81 1.05
C ARG A 137 4.56 18.95 -0.30
N THR A 138 3.85 19.50 -1.28
CA THR A 138 4.42 19.90 -2.56
C THR A 138 4.75 21.39 -2.55
N SER A 139 5.28 21.91 -3.66
CA SER A 139 5.55 23.34 -3.83
C SER A 139 4.32 24.24 -3.67
N ASP A 140 3.12 23.70 -3.86
CA ASP A 140 1.87 24.48 -3.90
C ASP A 140 0.63 23.78 -3.31
N GLY A 141 0.82 22.64 -2.66
CA GLY A 141 -0.22 21.98 -1.88
C GLY A 141 0.23 20.66 -1.26
N LEU A 142 -0.58 19.62 -1.44
CA LEU A 142 -0.43 18.33 -0.77
C LEU A 142 -0.65 17.17 -1.73
N VAL A 143 0.07 16.06 -1.51
CA VAL A 143 -0.27 14.72 -2.00
C VAL A 143 -0.30 13.73 -0.85
N MET A 144 -1.04 12.62 -0.99
CA MET A 144 -1.01 11.52 -0.01
C MET A 144 -0.01 10.43 -0.45
N ALA A 145 0.73 9.89 0.50
CA ALA A 145 1.67 8.80 0.30
C ALA A 145 1.63 7.86 1.52
N ASN A 146 0.68 6.92 1.54
CA ASN A 146 0.31 6.22 2.77
C ASN A 146 1.01 4.86 2.97
N GLN A 147 1.63 4.26 1.95
CA GLN A 147 2.31 2.98 2.11
C GLN A 147 3.57 3.10 2.99
N ALA A 148 3.84 2.17 3.90
CA ALA A 148 3.05 0.97 4.25
C ALA A 148 1.84 1.26 5.15
N ASN A 149 1.97 2.15 6.12
CA ASN A 149 1.01 2.30 7.20
C ASN A 149 0.91 3.74 7.69
N ALA A 150 0.78 4.70 6.79
CA ALA A 150 0.73 6.12 7.13
C ALA A 150 -0.65 6.74 6.90
N ALA A 151 -1.67 5.96 6.52
CA ALA A 151 -3.03 6.48 6.35
C ALA A 151 -3.60 6.96 7.69
N HIS A 152 -3.30 6.26 8.79
CA HIS A 152 -3.71 6.65 10.14
C HIS A 152 -3.06 7.97 10.64
N ARG A 153 -2.11 8.54 9.91
CA ARG A 153 -1.60 9.91 10.17
C ARG A 153 -2.45 10.98 9.50
N VAL A 154 -3.25 10.58 8.51
CA VAL A 154 -4.10 11.45 7.71
C VAL A 154 -5.55 11.41 8.22
N PHE A 155 -6.08 10.22 8.51
CA PHE A 155 -7.46 10.02 8.96
C PHE A 155 -7.58 8.79 9.88
N PRO A 156 -8.52 8.78 10.85
CA PRO A 156 -8.81 7.59 11.64
C PRO A 156 -9.27 6.42 10.76
N CYS A 157 -8.66 5.25 10.91
CA CYS A 157 -8.98 4.10 10.07
C CYS A 157 -8.65 2.75 10.74
N ASN A 158 -8.81 1.67 9.98
CA ASN A 158 -8.36 0.32 10.31
C ASN A 158 -7.20 0.04 9.35
N ASP A 159 -6.00 0.48 9.70
CA ASP A 159 -4.93 0.80 8.74
C ASP A 159 -4.12 -0.42 8.28
N HIS A 160 -4.79 -1.48 7.84
CA HIS A 160 -4.15 -2.72 7.43
C HIS A 160 -4.61 -3.17 6.02
N PRO A 161 -3.73 -3.67 5.15
CA PRO A 161 -4.08 -4.05 3.77
C PRO A 161 -5.14 -5.14 3.66
N ALA A 162 -5.37 -5.87 4.75
CA ALA A 162 -6.40 -6.89 4.84
C ALA A 162 -7.84 -6.36 5.00
N ASP A 163 -8.02 -5.11 5.43
CA ASP A 163 -9.34 -4.50 5.68
C ASP A 163 -9.69 -3.51 4.56
N LYS A 164 -10.06 -4.06 3.40
CA LYS A 164 -10.37 -3.25 2.22
C LYS A 164 -11.79 -2.67 2.32
N ALA A 165 -11.91 -1.37 2.07
CA ALA A 165 -13.19 -0.67 2.13
C ALA A 165 -13.45 0.19 0.88
N ARG A 166 -14.69 0.63 0.67
CA ARG A 166 -15.01 1.63 -0.36
C ARG A 166 -14.71 3.03 0.14
N PHE A 167 -14.22 3.92 -0.73
CA PHE A 167 -13.83 5.28 -0.33
C PHE A 167 -14.64 6.35 -1.06
N THR A 168 -15.05 7.38 -0.31
CA THR A 168 -15.51 8.66 -0.85
C THR A 168 -14.71 9.79 -0.22
N PHE A 169 -14.18 10.68 -1.06
CA PHE A 169 -13.47 11.88 -0.63
C PHE A 169 -14.32 13.12 -0.91
N ARG A 170 -14.45 14.01 0.08
CA ARG A 170 -15.15 15.31 -0.04
C ARG A 170 -14.25 16.44 0.42
N ILE A 171 -13.58 17.06 -0.53
CA ILE A 171 -12.49 17.97 -0.21
C ILE A 171 -12.92 19.38 -0.58
N THR A 172 -12.83 20.31 0.36
CA THR A 172 -13.10 21.73 0.10
C THR A 172 -11.78 22.49 0.03
N ALA A 173 -11.57 23.29 -1.01
CA ALA A 173 -10.35 24.08 -1.22
C ALA A 173 -10.65 25.41 -1.92
N PRO A 174 -9.71 26.39 -1.93
CA PRO A 174 -9.84 27.60 -2.74
C PRO A 174 -10.09 27.25 -4.22
N LYS A 175 -11.00 27.98 -4.88
CA LYS A 175 -11.38 27.74 -6.28
C LYS A 175 -10.24 27.88 -7.29
N THR A 176 -9.12 28.48 -6.87
CA THR A 176 -7.90 28.64 -7.68
C THR A 176 -7.03 27.38 -7.71
N LEU A 177 -7.31 26.40 -6.85
CA LEU A 177 -6.63 25.12 -6.81
C LEU A 177 -7.46 24.04 -7.50
N THR A 178 -6.77 22.99 -7.90
CA THR A 178 -7.37 21.75 -8.39
C THR A 178 -7.21 20.69 -7.31
N VAL A 179 -8.28 19.96 -7.05
CA VAL A 179 -8.27 18.75 -6.21
C VAL A 179 -8.58 17.55 -7.09
N VAL A 180 -7.79 16.49 -6.94
CA VAL A 180 -8.03 15.18 -7.54
C VAL A 180 -7.78 14.10 -6.50
N ALA A 181 -8.65 13.11 -6.40
CA ALA A 181 -8.42 11.90 -5.62
C ALA A 181 -8.51 10.66 -6.51
N GLY A 182 -8.24 9.48 -5.94
CA GLY A 182 -8.54 8.20 -6.59
C GLY A 182 -10.03 8.04 -6.96
N GLY A 183 -10.32 7.12 -7.88
CA GLY A 183 -11.68 6.83 -8.37
C GLY A 183 -12.25 7.88 -9.32
N LEU A 184 -13.57 7.91 -9.48
CA LEU A 184 -14.26 8.80 -10.41
C LEU A 184 -14.68 10.12 -9.76
N PRO A 185 -14.63 11.25 -10.51
CA PRO A 185 -15.15 12.51 -10.01
C PRO A 185 -16.68 12.44 -9.90
N GLY A 186 -17.20 12.85 -8.75
CA GLY A 186 -18.62 13.06 -8.49
C GLY A 186 -19.00 14.53 -8.57
N GLN A 187 -19.92 14.93 -7.69
CA GLN A 187 -20.41 16.31 -7.63
C GLN A 187 -19.29 17.30 -7.30
N ARG A 188 -19.32 18.45 -7.99
CA ARG A 188 -18.54 19.64 -7.68
C ARG A 188 -19.47 20.77 -7.27
N VAL A 189 -19.26 21.34 -6.08
CA VAL A 189 -20.11 22.41 -5.53
C VAL A 189 -19.27 23.66 -5.36
N HIS A 190 -19.71 24.77 -5.95
CA HIS A 190 -19.05 26.07 -5.82
C HIS A 190 -19.77 26.93 -4.78
N LYS A 191 -19.03 27.50 -3.83
CA LYS A 191 -19.55 28.41 -2.81
C LYS A 191 -18.58 29.57 -2.59
N GLY A 192 -18.88 30.72 -3.20
CA GLY A 192 -18.04 31.91 -3.14
C GLY A 192 -16.62 31.67 -3.68
N SER A 193 -15.61 31.81 -2.82
CA SER A 193 -14.20 31.58 -3.17
C SER A 193 -13.74 30.13 -3.01
N ARG A 194 -14.63 29.22 -2.56
CA ARG A 194 -14.32 27.81 -2.30
C ARG A 194 -15.06 26.89 -3.24
N THR A 195 -14.48 25.73 -3.49
CA THR A 195 -15.11 24.63 -4.22
C THR A 195 -14.99 23.36 -3.38
N THR A 196 -16.02 22.53 -3.38
CA THR A 196 -15.99 21.18 -2.82
C THR A 196 -15.97 20.18 -3.96
N TRP A 197 -14.97 19.30 -3.97
CA TRP A 197 -14.82 18.22 -4.93
C TRP A 197 -15.17 16.89 -4.27
N THR A 198 -16.00 16.10 -4.95
CA THR A 198 -16.30 14.72 -4.54
C THR A 198 -15.61 13.74 -5.47
N TYR A 199 -15.00 12.70 -4.90
CA TYR A 199 -14.48 11.54 -5.63
C TYR A 199 -14.94 10.26 -4.96
N ARG A 200 -15.23 9.23 -5.74
CA ARG A 200 -15.70 7.94 -5.22
C ARG A 200 -15.03 6.80 -5.96
N LEU A 201 -14.55 5.83 -5.18
CA LEU A 201 -14.02 4.59 -5.71
C LEU A 201 -15.14 3.57 -5.91
N ALA A 202 -15.14 2.92 -7.08
CA ALA A 202 -16.10 1.87 -7.44
C ALA A 202 -15.68 0.48 -6.92
N HIS A 203 -14.42 0.33 -6.51
CA HIS A 203 -13.85 -0.91 -5.98
C HIS A 203 -13.31 -0.70 -4.56
N PRO A 204 -13.32 -1.74 -3.70
CA PRO A 204 -12.72 -1.64 -2.38
C PRO A 204 -11.19 -1.49 -2.49
N MET A 205 -10.60 -0.81 -1.52
CA MET A 205 -9.20 -0.40 -1.52
C MET A 205 -8.63 -0.54 -0.11
N ALA A 206 -7.36 -0.90 0.02
CA ALA A 206 -6.62 -0.80 1.29
C ALA A 206 -6.32 0.68 1.62
N THR A 207 -6.26 1.03 2.91
CA THR A 207 -5.99 2.41 3.37
C THR A 207 -4.66 2.97 2.86
N GLU A 208 -3.64 2.13 2.75
CA GLU A 208 -2.30 2.48 2.24
C GLU A 208 -2.31 3.00 0.78
N LEU A 209 -3.34 2.65 0.01
CA LEU A 209 -3.46 2.98 -1.42
C LEU A 209 -4.23 4.28 -1.67
N ALA A 210 -4.74 4.93 -0.61
CA ALA A 210 -5.51 6.17 -0.75
C ALA A 210 -4.66 7.31 -1.32
N GLN A 211 -5.18 7.99 -2.35
CA GLN A 211 -4.54 9.12 -3.01
C GLN A 211 -5.43 10.35 -3.08
N VAL A 212 -4.85 11.49 -2.71
CA VAL A 212 -5.41 12.83 -2.90
C VAL A 212 -4.29 13.77 -3.28
N SER A 213 -4.50 14.56 -4.33
CA SER A 213 -3.66 15.67 -4.76
C SER A 213 -4.42 16.98 -4.69
N ILE A 214 -3.76 18.01 -4.14
CA ILE A 214 -4.26 19.38 -4.04
C ILE A 214 -3.13 20.30 -4.52
N GLY A 215 -3.40 21.15 -5.51
CA GLY A 215 -2.41 22.10 -6.04
C GLY A 215 -2.84 22.74 -7.35
N ARG A 216 -1.93 23.45 -8.04
CA ARG A 216 -2.16 23.97 -9.38
C ARG A 216 -1.77 22.91 -10.42
N SER A 217 -2.73 22.03 -10.69
CA SER A 217 -2.54 20.91 -11.60
C SER A 217 -3.34 21.06 -12.90
N ALA A 218 -2.75 20.61 -14.00
CA ALA A 218 -3.48 20.26 -15.21
C ALA A 218 -3.96 18.81 -15.08
N VAL A 219 -5.12 18.49 -15.68
CA VAL A 219 -5.71 17.15 -15.64
C VAL A 219 -5.93 16.62 -17.08
N PRO A 220 -4.86 16.20 -17.78
CA PRO A 220 -4.99 15.59 -19.10
C PRO A 220 -5.87 14.34 -19.05
N ARG A 221 -6.71 14.17 -20.06
CA ARG A 221 -7.60 12.99 -20.18
C ARG A 221 -7.30 12.27 -21.48
N ARG A 222 -7.26 10.94 -21.40
CA ARG A 222 -7.11 10.03 -22.54
C ARG A 222 -8.05 8.85 -22.38
N THR A 223 -8.10 8.03 -23.41
CA THR A 223 -8.86 6.78 -23.42
C THR A 223 -7.86 5.63 -23.54
N GLY A 224 -7.92 4.74 -22.56
CA GLY A 224 -7.20 3.47 -22.53
C GLY A 224 -7.95 2.37 -23.29
N PRO A 225 -7.47 1.12 -23.18
CA PRO A 225 -8.15 -0.05 -23.74
C PRO A 225 -9.62 -0.11 -23.34
N HIS A 226 -10.47 -0.59 -24.25
CA HIS A 226 -11.89 -0.81 -24.00
C HIS A 226 -12.68 0.42 -23.51
N GLY A 227 -12.21 1.63 -23.82
CA GLY A 227 -12.85 2.87 -23.39
C GLY A 227 -12.49 3.33 -21.97
N LEU A 228 -11.52 2.67 -21.31
CA LEU A 228 -11.11 3.00 -19.95
C LEU A 228 -10.71 4.48 -19.83
N PRO A 229 -11.32 5.27 -18.93
CA PRO A 229 -10.88 6.63 -18.69
C PRO A 229 -9.46 6.67 -18.10
N VAL A 230 -8.55 7.39 -18.77
CA VAL A 230 -7.22 7.70 -18.24
C VAL A 230 -7.18 9.17 -17.84
N ARG A 231 -6.93 9.44 -16.56
CA ARG A 231 -6.93 10.79 -15.96
C ARG A 231 -5.61 11.05 -15.24
N ASP A 232 -4.68 11.67 -15.96
CA ASP A 232 -3.40 12.07 -15.38
C ASP A 232 -3.54 13.40 -14.63
N VAL A 233 -2.63 13.64 -13.69
CA VAL A 233 -2.55 14.87 -12.91
C VAL A 233 -1.10 15.33 -12.91
N VAL A 234 -0.83 16.52 -13.43
CA VAL A 234 0.53 17.05 -13.56
C VAL A 234 0.58 18.53 -13.19
N PRO A 235 1.73 19.09 -12.78
CA PRO A 235 1.84 20.52 -12.54
C PRO A 235 1.56 21.28 -13.84
N VAL A 236 0.79 22.37 -13.77
CA VAL A 236 0.42 23.15 -14.97
C VAL A 236 1.67 23.57 -15.77
N ALA A 237 2.73 23.98 -15.06
CA ALA A 237 3.99 24.44 -15.65
C ALA A 237 4.74 23.35 -16.44
N ASP A 238 4.58 22.08 -16.08
CA ASP A 238 5.32 20.97 -16.68
C ASP A 238 4.48 20.14 -17.67
N ARG A 239 3.20 20.49 -17.88
CA ARG A 239 2.27 19.75 -18.75
C ARG A 239 2.87 19.39 -20.11
N ALA A 240 3.40 20.37 -20.84
CA ALA A 240 3.94 20.15 -22.18
C ALA A 240 5.20 19.26 -22.15
N ARG A 241 6.05 19.41 -21.13
CA ARG A 241 7.27 18.62 -20.96
C ARG A 241 6.96 17.15 -20.63
N LEU A 242 5.90 16.92 -19.85
CA LEU A 242 5.50 15.60 -19.37
C LEU A 242 4.64 14.83 -20.37
N GLU A 243 4.06 15.49 -21.38
CA GLU A 243 3.16 14.89 -22.36
C GLU A 243 3.72 13.60 -23.01
N LYS A 244 5.02 13.58 -23.34
CA LYS A 244 5.69 12.41 -23.94
C LYS A 244 5.67 11.15 -23.06
N TRP A 245 5.53 11.32 -21.75
CA TRP A 245 5.41 10.23 -20.77
C TRP A 245 3.95 9.83 -20.61
N LEU A 246 3.06 10.80 -20.41
CA LEU A 246 1.62 10.57 -20.26
C LEU A 246 1.00 9.87 -21.48
N ALA A 247 1.51 10.15 -22.68
CA ALA A 247 1.08 9.50 -23.92
C ALA A 247 1.40 8.00 -23.97
N ARG A 248 2.26 7.48 -23.07
CA ARG A 248 2.59 6.04 -22.99
C ARG A 248 1.53 5.24 -22.23
N THR A 249 0.82 5.86 -21.29
CA THR A 249 -0.07 5.18 -20.35
C THR A 249 -1.10 4.25 -21.01
N PRO A 250 -1.83 4.66 -22.07
CA PRO A 250 -2.78 3.75 -22.75
C PRO A 250 -2.12 2.49 -23.35
N GLY A 251 -0.90 2.62 -23.89
CA GLY A 251 -0.16 1.51 -24.47
C GLY A 251 0.41 0.56 -23.43
N GLN A 252 0.84 1.09 -22.28
CA GLN A 252 1.28 0.28 -21.13
C GLN A 252 0.11 -0.48 -20.51
N LEU A 253 -1.06 0.15 -20.36
CA LEU A 253 -2.31 -0.51 -19.98
C LEU A 253 -2.63 -1.68 -20.92
N ALA A 254 -2.63 -1.44 -22.23
CA ALA A 254 -2.89 -2.49 -23.22
C ALA A 254 -1.87 -3.64 -23.14
N TRP A 255 -0.61 -3.34 -22.82
CA TRP A 255 0.42 -4.36 -22.65
C TRP A 255 0.19 -5.18 -21.37
N MET A 256 -0.10 -4.54 -20.23
CA MET A 256 -0.41 -5.24 -18.99
C MET A 256 -1.68 -6.09 -19.10
N GLU A 257 -2.72 -5.63 -19.80
CA GLU A 257 -3.92 -6.44 -20.04
C GLU A 257 -3.64 -7.72 -20.84
N LYS A 258 -2.66 -7.68 -21.75
CA LYS A 258 -2.17 -8.87 -22.46
C LYS A 258 -1.34 -9.80 -21.58
N LYS A 259 -0.88 -9.37 -20.40
CA LYS A 259 -0.13 -10.22 -19.46
C LYS A 259 -1.02 -10.78 -18.36
N ALA A 260 -1.67 -9.90 -17.60
CA ALA A 260 -2.39 -10.26 -16.38
C ALA A 260 -3.91 -10.41 -16.60
N GLY A 261 -4.47 -9.78 -17.64
CA GLY A 261 -5.91 -9.75 -17.89
C GLY A 261 -6.50 -8.34 -17.77
N ARG A 262 -7.80 -8.19 -17.99
CA ARG A 262 -8.48 -6.87 -18.04
C ARG A 262 -8.16 -6.01 -16.82
N TYR A 263 -7.99 -4.71 -17.04
CA TYR A 263 -7.75 -3.74 -15.96
C TYR A 263 -8.88 -3.81 -14.92
N PRO A 264 -8.56 -3.88 -13.61
CA PRO A 264 -9.54 -4.25 -12.60
C PRO A 264 -10.41 -3.08 -12.10
N PHE A 265 -10.08 -1.84 -12.42
CA PHE A 265 -10.74 -0.65 -11.86
C PHE A 265 -11.44 0.23 -12.90
N GLU A 266 -12.15 1.24 -12.41
CA GLU A 266 -13.03 2.12 -13.17
C GLU A 266 -12.31 3.23 -13.95
N ASN A 267 -11.09 3.57 -13.55
CA ASN A 267 -10.20 4.51 -14.24
C ASN A 267 -8.75 4.25 -13.84
N TYR A 268 -7.81 4.78 -14.62
CA TYR A 268 -6.40 4.85 -14.24
C TYR A 268 -5.83 6.24 -14.51
N GLY A 269 -4.64 6.53 -14.02
CA GLY A 269 -3.88 7.72 -14.35
C GLY A 269 -2.60 7.79 -13.53
N VAL A 270 -1.69 8.67 -13.95
CA VAL A 270 -0.50 9.00 -13.15
C VAL A 270 -0.62 10.39 -12.55
N LEU A 271 -0.27 10.52 -11.28
CA LEU A 271 -0.09 11.78 -10.56
C LEU A 271 1.40 12.08 -10.52
N ILE A 272 1.85 13.05 -11.31
CA ILE A 272 3.23 13.53 -11.27
C ILE A 272 3.26 14.78 -10.39
N ALA A 273 3.99 14.74 -9.28
CA ALA A 273 3.99 15.81 -8.28
C ALA A 273 5.40 16.33 -7.96
N HIS A 274 5.50 17.60 -7.57
CA HIS A 274 6.69 18.14 -6.91
C HIS A 274 6.76 17.65 -5.46
N ALA A 275 6.85 16.34 -5.28
CA ALA A 275 7.03 15.66 -4.02
C ALA A 275 8.50 15.21 -3.88
N THR A 276 8.95 15.07 -2.63
CA THR A 276 10.25 14.45 -2.30
C THR A 276 9.99 13.29 -1.34
N THR A 277 9.57 12.16 -1.89
CA THR A 277 9.33 10.89 -1.21
C THR A 277 10.58 10.01 -1.26
N GLY A 278 11.37 10.09 -2.33
CA GLY A 278 12.46 9.18 -2.66
C GLY A 278 11.99 7.85 -3.24
N PHE A 279 10.71 7.75 -3.58
CA PHE A 279 10.01 6.54 -3.99
C PHE A 279 8.72 6.87 -4.77
N GLU A 280 8.32 6.01 -5.70
CA GLU A 280 7.03 6.07 -6.40
C GLU A 280 6.02 5.15 -5.71
N LEU A 281 4.73 5.43 -5.90
CA LEU A 281 3.67 4.66 -5.24
C LEU A 281 2.56 4.27 -6.21
N GLU A 282 2.10 3.05 -6.03
CA GLU A 282 1.07 2.40 -6.82
C GLU A 282 -0.35 2.85 -6.53
N THR A 283 -0.56 3.93 -5.76
CA THR A 283 -1.86 4.28 -5.19
C THR A 283 -3.05 4.08 -6.15
N GLN A 284 -4.07 3.38 -5.68
CA GLN A 284 -5.10 2.76 -6.53
C GLN A 284 -5.78 3.78 -7.44
N THR A 285 -5.83 3.46 -8.75
CA THR A 285 -6.37 4.29 -9.85
C THR A 285 -5.62 5.59 -10.18
N LEU A 286 -4.63 5.99 -9.39
CA LEU A 286 -3.88 7.24 -9.57
C LEU A 286 -2.47 7.13 -9.00
N SER A 287 -1.57 6.41 -9.67
CA SER A 287 -0.21 6.14 -9.18
C SER A 287 0.59 7.43 -9.04
N LEU A 288 1.26 7.63 -7.90
CA LEU A 288 2.05 8.81 -7.60
C LEU A 288 3.48 8.62 -8.09
N PHE A 289 3.97 9.65 -8.80
CA PHE A 289 5.36 9.76 -9.21
C PHE A 289 5.96 11.11 -8.84
N GLU A 290 7.24 11.11 -8.45
CA GLU A 290 8.05 12.30 -8.37
C GLU A 290 8.27 12.91 -9.75
N ARG A 291 8.03 14.21 -9.86
CA ARG A 291 8.27 14.95 -11.10
C ARG A 291 9.72 14.86 -11.57
N ASP A 292 10.66 14.82 -10.62
CA ASP A 292 12.07 14.85 -10.94
C ASP A 292 12.53 13.56 -11.65
N LEU A 293 11.84 12.42 -11.45
CA LEU A 293 12.04 11.19 -12.24
C LEU A 293 11.95 11.45 -13.75
N PHE A 294 10.96 12.24 -14.18
CA PHE A 294 10.65 12.48 -15.60
C PHE A 294 11.41 13.65 -16.22
N THR A 295 12.00 14.49 -15.38
CA THR A 295 12.62 15.75 -15.78
C THR A 295 14.14 15.69 -15.66
N SER A 296 14.66 14.83 -14.79
CA SER A 296 16.07 14.47 -14.70
C SER A 296 16.59 13.79 -15.98
N LYS A 297 17.93 13.83 -16.17
CA LYS A 297 18.65 13.09 -17.21
C LYS A 297 19.45 11.92 -16.64
N GLU A 298 19.31 11.62 -15.34
CA GLU A 298 20.10 10.59 -14.65
C GLU A 298 19.72 9.17 -15.09
N LEU A 299 18.45 8.94 -15.42
CA LEU A 299 17.95 7.63 -15.82
C LEU A 299 17.62 7.58 -17.32
N PRO A 300 17.94 6.47 -18.00
CA PRO A 300 17.60 6.33 -19.40
C PRO A 300 16.08 6.21 -19.56
N ARG A 301 15.56 6.77 -20.67
CA ARG A 301 14.11 6.83 -20.93
C ARG A 301 13.40 5.49 -20.80
N TRP A 302 14.00 4.41 -21.30
CA TRP A 302 13.38 3.09 -21.26
C TRP A 302 13.20 2.57 -19.84
N TYR A 303 14.06 2.98 -18.90
CA TYR A 303 13.97 2.56 -17.52
C TYR A 303 12.85 3.31 -16.80
N ILE A 304 12.70 4.62 -17.05
CA ILE A 304 11.54 5.39 -16.58
C ILE A 304 10.23 4.78 -17.11
N GLU A 305 10.16 4.41 -18.40
CA GLU A 305 9.00 3.70 -18.95
C GLU A 305 8.75 2.33 -18.30
N SER A 306 9.78 1.69 -17.73
CA SER A 306 9.65 0.41 -17.01
C SER A 306 9.16 0.65 -15.57
N ILE A 307 9.64 1.68 -14.88
CA ILE A 307 9.12 2.09 -13.55
C ILE A 307 7.64 2.44 -13.67
N MET A 308 7.23 3.15 -14.73
CA MET A 308 5.80 3.38 -14.99
C MET A 308 4.99 2.07 -15.12
N VAL A 309 5.60 1.01 -15.64
CA VAL A 309 4.97 -0.31 -15.75
C VAL A 309 4.97 -1.05 -14.40
N HIS A 310 5.97 -0.84 -13.54
CA HIS A 310 5.99 -1.34 -12.16
C HIS A 310 4.76 -0.83 -11.40
N GLU A 311 4.57 0.49 -11.33
CA GLU A 311 3.43 1.10 -10.63
C GLU A 311 2.08 0.71 -11.25
N LEU A 312 2.04 0.53 -12.58
CA LEU A 312 0.84 0.05 -13.25
C LEU A 312 0.56 -1.44 -12.95
N ALA A 313 1.58 -2.27 -12.81
CA ALA A 313 1.41 -3.69 -12.52
C ALA A 313 0.76 -3.92 -11.16
N HIS A 314 1.07 -3.05 -10.19
CA HIS A 314 0.46 -3.09 -8.87
C HIS A 314 -1.07 -2.95 -8.88
N GLN A 315 -1.65 -2.31 -9.91
CA GLN A 315 -3.11 -2.22 -10.06
C GLN A 315 -3.78 -3.61 -10.08
N TRP A 316 -3.07 -4.64 -10.55
CA TRP A 316 -3.48 -6.04 -10.41
C TRP A 316 -2.90 -6.70 -9.16
N PHE A 317 -1.61 -6.49 -8.89
CA PHE A 317 -0.83 -7.16 -7.84
C PHE A 317 -0.47 -6.21 -6.69
N GLY A 318 -1.31 -6.17 -5.67
CA GLY A 318 -1.19 -5.27 -4.52
C GLY A 318 -2.43 -4.42 -4.31
N ASP A 319 -2.98 -3.88 -5.41
CA ASP A 319 -4.20 -3.08 -5.33
C ASP A 319 -5.44 -3.96 -5.40
N SER A 320 -5.70 -4.61 -6.55
CA SER A 320 -6.91 -5.44 -6.68
C SER A 320 -6.81 -6.67 -5.79
N VAL A 321 -5.64 -7.31 -5.80
CA VAL A 321 -5.28 -8.41 -4.89
C VAL A 321 -4.27 -7.91 -3.86
N SER A 322 -4.74 -7.52 -2.68
CA SER A 322 -3.88 -7.00 -1.61
C SER A 322 -3.33 -8.13 -0.72
N PRO A 323 -2.20 -7.92 -0.02
CA PRO A 323 -1.64 -8.96 0.83
C PRO A 323 -2.50 -9.17 2.07
N ARG A 324 -2.69 -10.42 2.49
CA ARG A 324 -3.43 -10.74 3.72
C ARG A 324 -2.69 -10.30 4.99
N ARG A 325 -1.37 -10.27 4.92
CA ARG A 325 -0.43 -9.84 5.97
C ARG A 325 0.77 -9.21 5.28
N TRP A 326 1.50 -8.35 5.97
CA TRP A 326 2.68 -7.71 5.40
C TRP A 326 3.82 -8.67 5.03
N SER A 327 3.87 -9.87 5.65
CA SER A 327 4.78 -10.93 5.22
C SER A 327 4.46 -11.49 3.82
N ASP A 328 3.27 -11.24 3.30
CA ASP A 328 2.85 -11.61 1.93
C ASP A 328 3.19 -10.51 0.90
N LEU A 329 3.82 -9.39 1.29
CA LEU A 329 4.14 -8.25 0.43
C LEU A 329 4.96 -8.62 -0.83
N TRP A 330 5.73 -9.71 -0.78
CA TRP A 330 6.45 -10.22 -1.95
C TRP A 330 5.52 -10.52 -3.14
N LEU A 331 4.25 -10.81 -2.90
CA LEU A 331 3.22 -11.00 -3.93
C LEU A 331 2.89 -9.69 -4.66
N ASN A 332 3.09 -8.53 -4.05
CA ASN A 332 2.91 -7.25 -4.72
C ASN A 332 4.20 -6.95 -5.50
N GLU A 333 5.29 -6.79 -4.76
CA GLU A 333 6.54 -6.23 -5.27
C GLU A 333 7.27 -7.18 -6.21
N GLY A 334 7.16 -8.49 -5.98
CA GLY A 334 7.73 -9.50 -6.87
C GLY A 334 7.07 -9.49 -8.25
N HIS A 335 5.75 -9.35 -8.31
CA HIS A 335 5.02 -9.31 -9.58
C HIS A 335 5.23 -7.97 -10.30
N ALA A 336 5.21 -6.84 -9.59
CA ALA A 336 5.50 -5.55 -10.20
C ALA A 336 6.93 -5.50 -10.78
N THR A 337 7.93 -5.96 -10.00
CA THR A 337 9.32 -6.06 -10.45
C THR A 337 9.48 -7.03 -11.64
N TRP A 338 8.72 -8.13 -11.64
CA TRP A 338 8.69 -9.08 -12.76
C TRP A 338 8.20 -8.42 -14.05
N TYR A 339 7.09 -7.69 -13.99
CA TYR A 339 6.52 -7.01 -15.16
C TYR A 339 7.37 -5.82 -15.62
N GLU A 340 8.00 -5.09 -14.70
CA GLU A 340 9.02 -4.08 -15.02
C GLU A 340 10.14 -4.70 -15.87
N ALA A 341 10.75 -5.78 -15.37
CA ALA A 341 11.86 -6.43 -16.03
C ALA A 341 11.46 -7.08 -17.36
N LEU A 342 10.28 -7.70 -17.42
CA LEU A 342 9.73 -8.30 -18.63
C LEU A 342 9.43 -7.24 -19.70
N TYR A 343 8.91 -6.07 -19.31
CA TYR A 343 8.64 -4.98 -20.23
C TYR A 343 9.94 -4.49 -20.89
N ALA A 344 11.00 -4.28 -20.11
CA ALA A 344 12.30 -3.88 -20.65
C ALA A 344 12.90 -4.93 -21.62
N ASP A 345 12.72 -6.22 -21.30
CA ASP A 345 13.20 -7.35 -22.10
C ASP A 345 12.48 -7.46 -23.44
N GLU A 346 11.14 -7.42 -23.44
CA GLU A 346 10.33 -7.49 -24.66
C GLU A 346 10.52 -6.26 -25.59
N ARG A 347 11.02 -5.15 -25.05
CA ARG A 347 11.41 -3.95 -25.82
C ARG A 347 12.88 -3.97 -26.28
N GLY A 348 13.62 -5.03 -25.99
CA GLY A 348 15.02 -5.19 -26.33
C GLY A 348 15.95 -4.18 -25.63
N LYS A 349 15.52 -3.64 -24.49
CA LYS A 349 16.27 -2.59 -23.77
C LYS A 349 17.18 -3.17 -22.70
N ALA A 350 16.73 -4.20 -22.00
CA ALA A 350 17.55 -4.84 -20.99
C ALA A 350 17.06 -6.27 -20.68
N SER A 351 17.98 -7.19 -20.41
CA SER A 351 17.65 -8.62 -20.38
C SER A 351 17.07 -9.08 -19.04
N LEU A 352 15.89 -9.70 -19.08
CA LEU A 352 15.26 -10.34 -17.93
C LEU A 352 16.17 -11.42 -17.33
N LYS A 353 16.69 -12.34 -18.16
CA LYS A 353 17.60 -13.41 -17.71
C LYS A 353 18.81 -12.85 -16.98
N ARG A 354 19.42 -11.77 -17.49
CA ARG A 354 20.59 -11.14 -16.86
C ARG A 354 20.26 -10.52 -15.49
N ARG A 355 19.12 -9.84 -15.37
CA ARG A 355 18.66 -9.29 -14.08
C ARG A 355 18.40 -10.39 -13.07
N MET A 356 17.71 -11.46 -13.47
CA MET A 356 17.43 -12.60 -12.59
C MET A 356 18.70 -13.35 -12.17
N ARG A 357 19.70 -13.47 -13.06
CA ARG A 357 21.01 -14.03 -12.69
C ARG A 357 21.69 -13.20 -11.60
N LYS A 358 21.71 -11.88 -11.76
CA LYS A 358 22.30 -10.95 -10.77
C LYS A 358 21.54 -10.99 -9.43
N ALA A 359 20.22 -11.09 -9.49
CA ALA A 359 19.39 -11.30 -8.29
C ALA A 359 19.73 -12.63 -7.60
N TYR A 360 19.91 -13.71 -8.36
CA TYR A 360 20.27 -15.03 -7.81
C TYR A 360 21.65 -15.00 -7.13
N GLU A 361 22.63 -14.34 -7.75
CA GLU A 361 23.96 -14.15 -7.20
C GLU A 361 23.90 -13.45 -5.82
N GLN A 362 23.04 -12.44 -5.67
CA GLN A 362 22.99 -11.58 -4.48
C GLN A 362 21.98 -12.03 -3.41
N SER A 363 21.04 -12.92 -3.75
CA SER A 363 19.88 -13.21 -2.90
C SER A 363 20.23 -13.81 -1.54
N ASP A 364 21.28 -14.64 -1.44
CA ASP A 364 21.74 -15.17 -0.14
C ASP A 364 22.17 -14.07 0.83
N ALA A 365 22.84 -13.02 0.31
CA ALA A 365 23.23 -11.87 1.12
C ALA A 365 22.01 -11.07 1.58
N TRP A 366 21.04 -10.83 0.68
CA TRP A 366 19.81 -10.12 1.04
C TRP A 366 18.96 -10.89 2.05
N ARG A 367 18.87 -12.22 1.93
CA ARG A 367 18.17 -13.08 2.89
C ARG A 367 18.86 -13.06 4.25
N ALA A 368 20.19 -13.06 4.27
CA ALA A 368 20.95 -12.93 5.50
C ALA A 368 20.73 -11.57 6.19
N GLU A 369 20.50 -10.51 5.42
CA GLU A 369 20.23 -9.16 5.93
C GLU A 369 18.77 -9.02 6.41
N GLY A 370 17.81 -9.24 5.52
CA GLY A 370 16.39 -8.89 5.69
C GLY A 370 15.43 -10.07 5.85
N GLY A 371 15.91 -11.31 5.79
CA GLY A 371 15.05 -12.51 5.79
C GLY A 371 14.58 -12.89 4.39
N PRO A 372 13.98 -14.09 4.24
CA PRO A 372 13.41 -14.56 2.98
C PRO A 372 12.13 -13.79 2.58
N PRO A 373 11.72 -13.81 1.29
CA PRO A 373 10.60 -13.00 0.78
C PRO A 373 9.29 -13.12 1.57
N ALA A 374 8.90 -14.34 1.98
CA ALA A 374 7.65 -14.60 2.69
C ALA A 374 7.81 -14.69 4.22
N ALA A 375 9.01 -14.45 4.74
CA ALA A 375 9.28 -14.33 6.17
C ALA A 375 10.36 -13.27 6.42
N PRO A 376 10.08 -12.00 6.07
CA PRO A 376 11.01 -10.92 6.34
C PRO A 376 11.30 -10.83 7.84
N LYS A 377 12.51 -10.37 8.17
CA LYS A 377 12.87 -10.15 9.57
C LYS A 377 12.05 -8.98 10.14
N PRO A 378 11.56 -9.10 11.38
CA PRO A 378 10.95 -7.98 12.07
C PRO A 378 11.97 -6.86 12.29
N ALA A 379 11.48 -5.67 12.63
CA ALA A 379 12.35 -4.59 13.08
C ALA A 379 13.01 -4.95 14.43
N ASP A 380 14.18 -4.37 14.69
CA ASP A 380 14.71 -4.31 16.05
C ASP A 380 13.78 -3.44 16.91
N SER A 381 13.71 -3.73 18.21
CA SER A 381 12.84 -3.01 19.15
C SER A 381 13.06 -1.49 19.07
N GLY A 382 11.98 -0.74 18.84
CA GLY A 382 12.00 0.72 18.73
C GLY A 382 12.38 1.28 17.35
N GLN A 383 12.59 0.44 16.32
CA GLN A 383 12.83 0.89 14.94
C GLN A 383 11.61 0.66 14.04
N GLN A 384 11.45 1.51 13.02
CA GLN A 384 10.50 1.25 11.94
C GLN A 384 10.97 0.06 11.12
N ILE A 385 10.04 -0.83 10.75
CA ILE A 385 10.37 -1.97 9.90
C ILE A 385 10.69 -1.52 8.48
N GLY A 386 11.87 -1.87 8.00
CA GLY A 386 12.19 -1.79 6.57
C GLY A 386 11.73 -3.05 5.86
N ILE A 387 10.48 -3.11 5.40
CA ILE A 387 9.96 -4.26 4.60
C ILE A 387 10.38 -4.17 3.13
N PHE A 388 10.60 -2.95 2.62
CA PHE A 388 11.00 -2.68 1.25
C PHE A 388 12.52 -2.86 1.08
N ARG A 389 12.95 -4.10 0.83
CA ARG A 389 14.36 -4.49 0.67
C ARG A 389 14.57 -5.23 -0.65
N PRO A 390 15.80 -5.29 -1.20
CA PRO A 390 16.06 -5.98 -2.47
C PRO A 390 15.53 -7.43 -2.56
N VAL A 391 15.47 -8.15 -1.42
CA VAL A 391 14.87 -9.50 -1.36
C VAL A 391 13.38 -9.54 -1.70
N VAL A 392 12.63 -8.48 -1.38
CA VAL A 392 11.18 -8.36 -1.63
C VAL A 392 10.90 -7.94 -3.08
N TYR A 393 11.84 -7.26 -3.74
CA TYR A 393 11.76 -6.86 -5.15
C TYR A 393 12.38 -7.94 -6.06
N ASP A 394 13.65 -7.76 -6.43
CA ASP A 394 14.38 -8.67 -7.34
C ASP A 394 14.45 -10.10 -6.79
N GLY A 395 14.56 -10.27 -5.47
CA GLY A 395 14.53 -11.59 -4.84
C GLY A 395 13.20 -12.31 -5.05
N SER A 396 12.08 -11.60 -5.03
CA SER A 396 10.74 -12.14 -5.30
C SER A 396 10.47 -12.36 -6.78
N ALA A 397 10.87 -11.42 -7.64
CA ALA A 397 10.79 -11.60 -9.09
C ALA A 397 11.61 -12.82 -9.56
N LEU A 398 12.71 -13.10 -8.88
CA LEU A 398 13.49 -14.32 -9.08
C LEU A 398 12.73 -15.59 -8.69
N VAL A 399 11.91 -15.58 -7.64
CA VAL A 399 11.01 -16.71 -7.31
C VAL A 399 10.03 -16.96 -8.46
N LEU A 400 9.43 -15.91 -9.01
CA LEU A 400 8.53 -16.01 -10.17
C LEU A 400 9.26 -16.52 -11.41
N TYR A 401 10.49 -16.04 -11.66
CA TYR A 401 11.32 -16.55 -12.75
C TYR A 401 11.60 -18.05 -12.59
N ALA A 402 11.99 -18.51 -11.39
CA ALA A 402 12.24 -19.91 -11.09
C ALA A 402 10.97 -20.77 -11.22
N LEU A 403 9.82 -20.25 -10.77
CA LEU A 403 8.53 -20.89 -10.97
C LEU A 403 8.21 -21.06 -12.46
N ARG A 404 8.37 -20.01 -13.27
CA ARG A 404 8.18 -20.08 -14.73
C ARG A 404 9.12 -21.09 -15.39
N GLN A 405 10.38 -21.19 -14.95
CA GLN A 405 11.29 -22.24 -15.44
C GLN A 405 10.79 -23.65 -15.06
N ARG A 406 10.18 -23.80 -13.87
CA ARG A 406 9.73 -25.09 -13.32
C ARG A 406 8.44 -25.61 -13.95
N ILE A 407 7.48 -24.73 -14.24
CA ILE A 407 6.14 -25.11 -14.75
C ILE A 407 5.93 -24.78 -16.23
N GLY A 408 6.88 -24.06 -16.85
CA GLY A 408 6.80 -23.63 -18.24
C GLY A 408 5.98 -22.35 -18.41
N ARG A 409 6.24 -21.63 -19.52
CA ARG A 409 5.63 -20.32 -19.81
C ARG A 409 4.10 -20.38 -19.85
N ALA A 410 3.52 -21.35 -20.55
CA ALA A 410 2.07 -21.42 -20.73
C ALA A 410 1.31 -21.63 -19.40
N ALA A 411 1.83 -22.45 -18.50
CA ALA A 411 1.25 -22.64 -17.17
C ALA A 411 1.46 -21.40 -16.30
N PHE A 412 2.63 -20.76 -16.36
CA PHE A 412 2.89 -19.51 -15.65
C PHE A 412 1.96 -18.38 -16.11
N ASP A 413 1.83 -18.14 -17.41
CA ASP A 413 0.94 -17.10 -17.95
C ASP A 413 -0.54 -17.34 -17.57
N ARG A 414 -0.94 -18.61 -17.39
CA ARG A 414 -2.27 -18.97 -16.86
C ARG A 414 -2.37 -18.69 -15.36
N LEU A 415 -1.36 -19.05 -14.57
CA LEU A 415 -1.29 -18.77 -13.13
C LEU A 415 -1.50 -17.28 -12.85
N GLU A 416 -0.74 -16.43 -13.55
CA GLU A 416 -0.81 -14.98 -13.40
C GLU A 416 -2.24 -14.43 -13.63
N ARG A 417 -2.91 -14.92 -14.68
CA ARG A 417 -4.29 -14.54 -15.01
C ARG A 417 -5.30 -15.07 -14.01
N GLU A 418 -5.19 -16.34 -13.63
CA GLU A 418 -6.11 -16.96 -12.68
C GLU A 418 -5.99 -16.32 -11.30
N TRP A 419 -4.78 -15.92 -10.89
CA TRP A 419 -4.54 -15.23 -9.63
C TRP A 419 -5.35 -13.95 -9.52
N VAL A 420 -5.21 -13.05 -10.50
CA VAL A 420 -5.86 -11.74 -10.47
C VAL A 420 -7.37 -11.83 -10.67
N VAL A 421 -7.86 -12.85 -11.38
CA VAL A 421 -9.31 -13.10 -11.54
C VAL A 421 -9.92 -13.67 -10.27
N ARG A 422 -9.28 -14.68 -9.66
CA ARG A 422 -9.83 -15.39 -8.50
C ARG A 422 -9.86 -14.55 -7.24
N HIS A 423 -8.89 -13.64 -7.10
CA HIS A 423 -8.73 -12.82 -5.90
C HIS A 423 -9.07 -11.34 -6.14
N ARG A 424 -9.72 -11.00 -7.26
CA ARG A 424 -10.09 -9.64 -7.61
C ARG A 424 -10.82 -8.96 -6.45
N ASP A 425 -10.40 -7.73 -6.13
CA ASP A 425 -10.93 -6.88 -5.05
C ASP A 425 -10.84 -7.48 -3.64
N SER A 426 -10.01 -8.50 -3.45
CA SER A 426 -9.87 -9.26 -2.20
C SER A 426 -8.43 -9.27 -1.70
N VAL A 427 -8.22 -9.98 -0.60
CA VAL A 427 -6.91 -10.21 0.03
C VAL A 427 -6.47 -11.65 -0.16
N ALA A 428 -5.18 -11.88 -0.39
CA ALA A 428 -4.62 -13.22 -0.62
C ALA A 428 -3.29 -13.41 0.13
N SER A 429 -2.94 -14.66 0.45
CA SER A 429 -1.68 -14.98 1.11
C SER A 429 -0.74 -15.81 0.23
N THR A 430 0.50 -15.95 0.68
CA THR A 430 1.49 -16.84 0.10
C THR A 430 0.97 -18.28 -0.05
N ALA A 431 0.18 -18.75 0.91
CA ALA A 431 -0.44 -20.07 0.86
C ALA A 431 -1.52 -20.19 -0.23
N ASP A 432 -2.28 -19.11 -0.50
CA ASP A 432 -3.20 -19.09 -1.65
C ASP A 432 -2.42 -19.22 -2.96
N PHE A 433 -1.31 -18.49 -3.10
CA PHE A 433 -0.49 -18.50 -4.31
C PHE A 433 0.13 -19.88 -4.56
N ILE A 434 0.70 -20.52 -3.52
CA ILE A 434 1.25 -21.87 -3.62
C ILE A 434 0.15 -22.87 -4.05
N ARG A 435 -1.04 -22.80 -3.44
CA ARG A 435 -2.17 -23.66 -3.82
C ARG A 435 -2.56 -23.47 -5.27
N LEU A 436 -2.71 -22.23 -5.73
CA LEU A 436 -3.11 -21.94 -7.10
C LEU A 436 -2.02 -22.40 -8.08
N ALA A 437 -0.74 -22.14 -7.79
CA ALA A 437 0.38 -22.61 -8.59
C ALA A 437 0.39 -24.14 -8.72
N SER A 438 0.13 -24.86 -7.61
CA SER A 438 0.00 -26.33 -7.62
C SER A 438 -1.17 -26.81 -8.48
N GLN A 439 -2.34 -26.17 -8.36
CA GLN A 439 -3.53 -26.48 -9.17
C GLN A 439 -3.25 -26.28 -10.66
N VAL A 440 -2.70 -25.13 -11.01
CA VAL A 440 -2.33 -24.78 -12.39
C VAL A 440 -1.27 -25.75 -12.94
N ALA A 441 -0.29 -26.16 -12.14
CA ALA A 441 0.74 -27.10 -12.57
C ALA A 441 0.30 -28.57 -12.58
N GLY A 442 -0.88 -28.89 -12.04
CA GLY A 442 -1.38 -30.26 -11.92
C GLY A 442 -0.58 -31.15 -10.95
N ARG A 443 0.21 -30.55 -10.04
CA ARG A 443 1.04 -31.26 -9.05
C ARG A 443 1.35 -30.36 -7.86
N ASP A 444 1.61 -30.95 -6.69
CA ASP A 444 2.02 -30.16 -5.53
C ASP A 444 3.38 -29.50 -5.74
N LEU A 445 3.39 -28.16 -5.61
CA LEU A 445 4.58 -27.32 -5.69
C LEU A 445 5.07 -26.84 -4.33
N SER A 446 4.45 -27.26 -3.21
CA SER A 446 4.84 -26.81 -1.87
C SER A 446 6.31 -27.11 -1.57
N GLY A 447 6.78 -28.33 -1.89
CA GLY A 447 8.18 -28.72 -1.75
C GLY A 447 9.15 -27.93 -2.66
N PHE A 448 8.65 -27.37 -3.76
CA PHE A 448 9.42 -26.47 -4.61
C PHE A 448 9.39 -25.04 -4.07
N LEU A 449 8.23 -24.44 -3.79
CA LEU A 449 8.09 -23.02 -3.46
C LEU A 449 8.52 -22.68 -2.04
N HIS A 450 8.34 -23.57 -1.05
CA HIS A 450 8.70 -23.27 0.33
C HIS A 450 10.19 -22.89 0.51
N PRO A 451 11.16 -23.65 -0.04
CA PRO A 451 12.57 -23.25 0.03
C PRO A 451 12.86 -21.88 -0.62
N TRP A 452 12.18 -21.53 -1.71
CA TRP A 452 12.37 -20.22 -2.36
C TRP A 452 11.76 -19.08 -1.54
N LEU A 453 10.64 -19.31 -0.87
CA LEU A 453 9.88 -18.27 -0.18
C LEU A 453 10.27 -18.09 1.29
N TYR A 454 10.70 -19.16 1.95
CA TYR A 454 11.02 -19.18 3.39
C TYR A 454 12.46 -19.61 3.70
N GLY A 455 13.21 -20.12 2.71
CA GLY A 455 14.57 -20.58 2.92
C GLY A 455 15.56 -19.44 3.13
N LYS A 456 16.51 -19.63 4.06
CA LYS A 456 17.60 -18.67 4.32
C LYS A 456 18.63 -18.58 3.20
N LYS A 457 18.68 -19.58 2.32
CA LYS A 457 19.55 -19.67 1.14
C LYS A 457 18.74 -20.05 -0.09
N MET A 458 19.22 -19.65 -1.25
CA MET A 458 18.62 -19.98 -2.54
C MET A 458 18.78 -21.47 -2.87
N PRO A 459 17.69 -22.15 -3.27
CA PRO A 459 17.78 -23.48 -3.88
C PRO A 459 18.46 -23.40 -5.26
N PRO A 460 18.94 -24.53 -5.81
CA PRO A 460 19.47 -24.58 -7.17
C PRO A 460 18.47 -24.04 -8.21
N MET A 461 18.94 -23.14 -9.07
CA MET A 461 18.11 -22.51 -10.10
C MET A 461 17.66 -23.51 -11.19
N PRO A 462 16.34 -23.72 -11.41
CA PRO A 462 15.86 -24.57 -12.49
C PRO A 462 16.32 -24.04 -13.86
N GLY A 463 16.91 -24.92 -14.68
CA GLY A 463 17.36 -24.59 -16.03
C GLY A 463 18.67 -23.78 -16.12
N HIS A 464 19.28 -23.43 -14.98
CA HIS A 464 20.55 -22.69 -14.93
C HIS A 464 21.51 -23.29 -13.88
N PRO A 465 21.98 -24.54 -14.07
CA PRO A 465 22.89 -25.20 -13.12
C PRO A 465 24.27 -24.54 -13.04
N ASP A 466 24.56 -23.55 -13.89
CA ASP A 466 25.75 -22.71 -13.90
C ASP A 466 25.63 -21.50 -12.94
N TRP A 467 24.42 -21.14 -12.49
CA TRP A 467 24.25 -20.00 -11.58
C TRP A 467 24.68 -20.37 -10.16
N ARG A 468 25.42 -19.48 -9.51
CA ARG A 468 25.95 -19.66 -8.15
C ARG A 468 25.68 -18.39 -7.34
N PRO A 469 25.26 -18.49 -6.06
CA PRO A 469 25.30 -17.35 -5.15
C PRO A 469 26.74 -16.84 -5.03
N THR A 470 26.93 -15.53 -4.96
CA THR A 470 28.26 -14.97 -4.65
C THR A 470 28.61 -15.30 -3.20
N ALA A 471 29.80 -15.85 -2.97
CA ALA A 471 30.33 -16.01 -1.62
C ALA A 471 30.49 -14.63 -0.97
N LYS A 472 30.18 -14.54 0.32
CA LYS A 472 30.27 -13.28 1.07
C LYS A 472 31.75 -12.89 1.18
N GLU A 473 32.24 -12.02 0.30
CA GLU A 473 33.44 -11.25 0.65
C GLU A 473 33.05 -10.36 1.83
N SER A 474 33.76 -10.54 2.94
CA SER A 474 33.60 -9.69 4.12
C SER A 474 34.14 -8.29 3.80
N THR A 475 33.34 -7.43 3.19
CA THR A 475 33.66 -6.00 3.18
C THR A 475 33.38 -5.43 4.56
N LYS A 476 34.35 -5.56 5.47
CA LYS A 476 34.54 -4.56 6.53
C LYS A 476 34.74 -3.22 5.82
N GLY A 477 33.84 -2.27 6.08
CA GLY A 477 33.96 -0.84 5.80
C GLY A 477 34.83 -0.43 4.60
N ALA A 478 34.26 -0.39 3.41
CA ALA A 478 34.71 0.52 2.37
C ALA A 478 33.62 1.57 2.17
N ALA A 479 33.76 2.70 2.87
CA ALA A 479 33.06 3.91 2.47
C ALA A 479 33.46 4.21 1.03
N LEU A 480 32.47 4.29 0.12
CA LEU A 480 32.70 4.83 -1.20
C LEU A 480 33.28 6.25 -1.04
N PRO A 481 34.45 6.56 -1.61
CA PRO A 481 34.98 7.91 -1.54
C PRO A 481 34.07 8.84 -2.36
N GLY A 482 33.40 9.76 -1.68
CA GLY A 482 32.94 11.03 -2.25
C GLY A 482 32.10 10.96 -3.54
N ALA A 483 31.13 10.06 -3.64
CA ALA A 483 30.05 10.23 -4.62
C ALA A 483 28.96 11.08 -3.98
N ARG A 484 28.77 12.33 -4.46
CA ARG A 484 27.55 13.08 -4.18
C ARG A 484 26.36 12.18 -4.54
N ALA A 485 25.57 11.79 -3.55
CA ALA A 485 24.37 11.00 -3.76
C ALA A 485 23.45 11.78 -4.72
N GLY A 486 23.35 11.29 -5.96
CA GLY A 486 22.35 11.76 -6.91
C GLY A 486 20.97 11.53 -6.30
N ARG A 487 20.08 12.51 -6.42
CA ARG A 487 18.80 12.57 -5.70
C ARG A 487 17.79 11.51 -6.18
N HIS A 488 18.08 10.74 -7.23
CA HIS A 488 17.19 9.74 -7.81
C HIS A 488 17.80 8.33 -7.93
N ALA A 489 18.68 7.94 -7.01
CA ALA A 489 18.92 6.51 -6.79
C ALA A 489 17.66 5.89 -6.19
N VAL A 490 16.68 5.62 -7.04
CA VAL A 490 15.53 4.72 -6.83
C VAL A 490 16.07 3.53 -6.04
N ARG A 491 15.77 3.44 -4.74
CA ARG A 491 16.30 2.43 -3.80
C ARG A 491 15.72 1.03 -4.04
N TYR A 492 15.11 0.85 -5.20
CA TYR A 492 14.41 -0.34 -5.61
C TYR A 492 15.32 -1.07 -6.56
N ALA A 493 15.59 -2.32 -6.24
CA ALA A 493 16.30 -3.22 -7.12
C ALA A 493 17.78 -2.91 -7.37
N VAL A 494 18.44 -3.96 -7.82
CA VAL A 494 19.79 -3.94 -8.33
C VAL A 494 19.83 -3.04 -9.55
N PRO A 495 20.63 -1.95 -9.55
CA PRO A 495 20.74 -1.09 -10.72
C PRO A 495 21.09 -1.94 -11.95
N TRP A 496 20.34 -1.73 -13.03
CA TRP A 496 20.76 -2.20 -14.34
C TRP A 496 22.20 -1.74 -14.54
N ALA A 497 23.12 -2.67 -14.75
CA ALA A 497 24.47 -2.31 -15.17
C ALA A 497 24.35 -1.72 -16.58
N VAL A 498 24.13 -0.41 -16.66
CA VAL A 498 24.21 0.34 -17.91
C VAL A 498 25.70 0.58 -18.13
N LYS A 499 26.33 -0.21 -19.00
CA LYS A 499 27.62 0.21 -19.54
C LYS A 499 27.36 1.50 -20.33
N PRO A 500 28.12 2.60 -20.09
CA PRO A 500 28.12 3.69 -21.04
C PRO A 500 28.59 3.13 -22.39
N GLY A 501 27.82 3.44 -23.44
CA GLY A 501 28.23 3.21 -24.83
C GLY A 501 29.36 4.15 -25.21
#